data_AF-A0A3M2VZL2-F1
#
_entry.id   AF-A0A3M2VZL2-F1
#
_cell.length_a   1.000
_cell.length_b   1.000
_cell.length_c   1.000
_cell.angle_alpha   90.00
_cell.angle_beta   90.00
_cell.angle_gamma   90.00
#
_symmetry.space_group_name_H-M   'P 1'
#
loop_
_entity.id
_entity.type
_entity.pdbx_description
1 polymer ?
#
loop_
_entity_poly.entity_id
_entity_poly.type
_entity_poly.pdbx_seq_one_letter_code
_entity_poly.pdbx_strand_id
1 'polypeptide(L)' 'MITQEAGEVMTIIGLVAAGLGVTVLPASYRRMRIDSVVYRNVLDPCATSAVWLVQRKDEQSPMAKAFTELLTRNVAR' A
#
# COMPACT_ATOMS: atom_id res chain seq x y z
N MET A 1 -19.40 11.33 -11.68
CA MET A 1 -19.27 12.39 -10.66
C MET A 1 -18.57 11.79 -9.46
N ILE A 2 -17.44 12.35 -9.04
CA ILE A 2 -16.78 11.98 -7.77
C ILE A 2 -17.40 12.87 -6.71
N THR A 3 -17.98 12.28 -5.65
CA THR A 3 -18.67 13.06 -4.61
C THR A 3 -17.75 13.50 -3.49
N GLN A 4 -16.65 12.78 -3.26
CA GLN A 4 -15.66 13.03 -2.22
C GLN A 4 -14.29 12.54 -2.71
N GLU A 5 -13.29 13.40 -2.65
CA GLU A 5 -11.90 13.10 -2.97
C GLU A 5 -11.02 13.60 -1.81
N ALA A 6 -10.09 12.77 -1.35
CA ALA A 6 -9.11 13.13 -0.34
C ALA A 6 -7.74 12.60 -0.76
N GLY A 7 -6.69 13.41 -0.61
CA GLY A 7 -5.35 13.09 -1.10
C GLY A 7 -4.50 12.25 -0.16
N GLU A 8 -4.88 12.15 1.11
CA GLU A 8 -4.07 11.48 2.14
C GLU A 8 -4.81 10.28 2.73
N VAL A 9 -4.10 9.15 2.84
CA VAL A 9 -4.69 7.89 3.30
C VAL A 9 -5.26 8.00 4.71
N MET A 10 -4.62 8.75 5.60
CA MET A 10 -5.13 8.94 6.97
C MET A 10 -6.45 9.72 6.98
N THR A 11 -6.58 10.75 6.13
CA THR A 11 -7.83 11.49 5.95
C THR A 11 -8.92 10.58 5.40
N ILE A 12 -8.62 9.79 4.37
CA ILE A 12 -9.56 8.83 3.79
C ILE A 12 -10.07 7.85 4.86
N ILE A 13 -9.18 7.27 5.68
CA ILE A 13 -9.59 6.32 6.71
C ILE A 13 -10.38 7.01 7.83
N GLY A 14 -10.00 8.24 8.21
CA GLY A 14 -10.75 9.04 9.17
C GLY A 14 -12.20 9.30 8.72
N LEU A 15 -12.41 9.55 7.43
CA LEU A 15 -13.75 9.70 6.86
C LEU A 15 -14.55 8.37 6.93
N VAL A 16 -13.91 7.23 6.66
CA VAL A 16 -14.55 5.92 6.82
C VAL A 16 -14.92 5.66 8.29
N ALA A 17 -14.02 5.97 9.23
CA ALA A 17 -14.29 5.83 10.66
C ALA A 17 -15.43 6.75 11.14
N ALA A 18 -15.59 7.92 10.51
CA ALA A 18 -16.71 8.84 10.72
C ALA A 18 -18.02 8.40 10.02
N GLY A 19 -18.00 7.28 9.29
CA GLY A 19 -19.19 6.72 8.64
C GLY A 19 -19.44 7.23 7.21
N LEU A 20 -18.50 7.95 6.60
CA LEU A 20 -18.64 8.54 5.26
C LEU A 20 -18.31 7.53 4.14
N GLY A 21 -18.77 6.28 4.29
CA GLY A 21 -18.69 5.23 3.28
C GLY A 21 -17.55 4.23 3.50
N VAL A 22 -16.95 3.77 2.40
CA VAL A 22 -15.90 2.73 2.37
C VAL A 22 -14.77 3.12 1.44
N THR A 23 -13.61 2.52 1.63
CA THR A 23 -12.42 2.73 0.78
C THR A 23 -11.68 1.42 0.54
N VAL A 24 -10.90 1.36 -0.56
CA VAL A 24 -10.04 0.23 -0.90
C VAL A 24 -8.60 0.59 -0.59
N LEU A 25 -7.89 -0.29 0.13
CA LEU A 25 -6.52 -0.05 0.58
C LEU A 25 -5.65 -1.29 0.35
N PRO A 26 -4.34 -1.11 0.09
CA PRO A 26 -3.38 -2.20 0.17
C PRO A 26 -3.39 -2.90 1.53
N ALA A 27 -3.15 -4.22 1.54
CA ALA A 27 -3.18 -5.04 2.75
C ALA A 27 -2.22 -4.58 3.87
N SER A 28 -1.16 -3.85 3.51
CA SER A 28 -0.19 -3.27 4.47
C SER A 28 -0.85 -2.34 5.49
N TYR A 29 -1.91 -1.61 5.11
CA TYR A 29 -2.62 -0.68 5.99
C TYR A 29 -3.41 -1.35 7.11
N ARG A 30 -3.70 -2.65 7.00
CA ARG A 30 -4.37 -3.41 8.06
C ARG A 30 -3.60 -3.42 9.38
N ARG A 31 -2.28 -3.17 9.34
CA ARG A 31 -1.42 -3.09 10.54
C ARG A 31 -1.68 -1.86 11.40
N MET A 32 -2.23 -0.78 10.84
CA MET A 32 -2.45 0.48 11.56
C MET A 32 -3.56 0.40 12.61
N ARG A 33 -4.46 -0.60 12.53
CA ARG A 33 -5.56 -0.85 13.48
C ARG A 33 -6.25 0.44 13.95
N ILE A 34 -7.06 1.03 13.08
CA ILE A 34 -7.79 2.25 13.38
C ILE A 34 -9.14 1.88 14.02
N ASP A 35 -9.46 2.55 15.13
CA ASP A 35 -10.71 2.34 15.86
C ASP A 35 -11.92 2.54 14.95
N SER A 36 -12.95 1.72 15.14
CA SER A 36 -14.19 1.73 14.36
C SER A 36 -14.05 1.38 12.86
N VAL A 37 -12.87 0.97 12.40
CA VAL A 37 -12.64 0.52 11.02
C VAL A 37 -12.52 -1.00 10.96
N VAL A 38 -13.35 -1.63 10.13
CA VAL A 38 -13.29 -3.08 9.85
C VAL A 38 -12.65 -3.31 8.49
N TYR A 39 -11.52 -4.02 8.48
CA TYR A 39 -10.84 -4.42 7.25
C TYR A 39 -11.41 -5.73 6.72
N ARG A 40 -11.80 -5.75 5.44
CA ARG A 40 -12.27 -6.96 4.74
C ARG A 40 -11.45 -7.20 3.48
N ASN A 41 -11.18 -8.46 3.16
CA ASN A 41 -10.51 -8.82 1.92
C ASN A 41 -11.46 -8.65 0.74
N VAL A 42 -10.96 -8.11 -0.37
CA VAL A 42 -11.65 -8.16 -1.66
C VAL A 42 -11.48 -9.58 -2.21
N LEU A 43 -12.58 -10.21 -2.62
CA LEU A 43 -12.57 -11.62 -3.01
C LEU A 43 -12.04 -11.88 -4.43
N ASP A 44 -11.94 -10.83 -5.25
CA ASP A 44 -11.33 -10.92 -6.57
C ASP A 44 -9.82 -11.24 -6.43
N PRO A 45 -9.35 -12.40 -6.93
CA PRO A 45 -7.94 -12.78 -6.88
C PRO A 45 -7.01 -11.78 -7.59
N CYS A 46 -7.55 -11.00 -8.54
CA CYS A 46 -6.80 -9.98 -9.28
C CYS A 46 -6.73 -8.63 -8.53
N ALA A 47 -7.44 -8.45 -7.42
CA ALA A 47 -7.42 -7.23 -6.61
C ALA A 47 -6.12 -7.11 -5.79
N THR A 48 -5.01 -6.88 -6.49
CA THR A 48 -3.67 -6.77 -5.93
C THR A 48 -3.11 -5.36 -6.09
N SER A 49 -2.22 -4.97 -5.18
CA SER A 49 -1.43 -3.75 -5.29
C SER A 49 0.04 -4.13 -5.48
N ALA A 50 0.71 -3.53 -6.45
CA ALA A 50 2.14 -3.76 -6.68
C ALA A 50 3.00 -2.69 -5.98
N VAL A 51 4.16 -3.12 -5.49
CA VAL A 51 5.25 -2.23 -5.05
C VAL A 51 6.43 -2.50 -5.97
N TRP A 52 6.97 -1.45 -6.58
CA TRP A 52 8.05 -1.55 -7.56
C TRP A 52 9.36 -1.05 -6.97
N LEU A 53 10.42 -1.83 -7.13
CA LEU A 53 11.78 -1.35 -6.93
C LEU A 53 12.26 -0.71 -8.23
N VAL A 54 12.55 0.59 -8.19
CA VAL A 54 13.06 1.34 -9.33
C VAL A 54 14.50 1.75 -9.04
N GLN A 55 15.40 1.48 -9.99
CA GLN A 55 16.80 1.85 -9.93
C GLN A 55 17.24 2.49 -11.24
N ARG A 56 18.32 3.26 -11.20
CA ARG A 56 18.96 3.75 -12.43
C ARG A 56 19.46 2.58 -13.25
N LYS A 57 19.34 2.67 -14.57
CA LYS A 57 19.77 1.61 -15.50
C LYS A 57 21.28 1.32 -15.37
N ASP A 58 22.05 2.34 -15.03
CA ASP A 58 23.51 2.33 -14.89
C ASP A 58 23.97 2.45 -13.42
N GLU A 59 23.15 2.02 -12.46
CA GLU A 59 23.46 2.14 -11.03
C GLU A 59 24.81 1.49 -10.64
N GLN A 60 25.69 2.27 -10.00
CA GLN A 60 27.01 1.82 -9.56
C GLN A 60 27.24 1.87 -8.04
N SER A 61 26.38 2.54 -7.28
CA SER A 61 26.54 2.66 -5.83
C SER A 61 26.56 1.28 -5.17
N PRO A 62 27.62 0.93 -4.44
CA PRO A 62 27.67 -0.32 -3.69
C PRO A 62 26.51 -0.46 -2.71
N MET A 63 26.08 0.66 -2.09
CA MET A 63 24.93 0.67 -1.17
C MET A 63 23.61 0.38 -1.89
N ALA A 64 23.39 0.95 -3.08
CA ALA A 64 22.17 0.70 -3.85
C ALA A 64 22.09 -0.76 -4.34
N LYS A 65 23.23 -1.32 -4.77
CA LYS A 65 23.34 -2.75 -5.12
C LYS A 65 23.06 -3.65 -3.93
N ALA A 66 23.68 -3.38 -2.77
CA ALA A 66 23.45 -4.15 -1.55
C ALA A 66 21.97 -4.11 -1.09
N PHE A 67 21.32 -2.94 -1.17
CA PHE A 67 19.90 -2.82 -0.85
C PHE A 67 19.01 -3.60 -1.82
N THR A 68 19.29 -3.52 -3.12
CA THR A 68 18.57 -4.28 -4.16
C THR A 68 18.71 -5.78 -3.95
N GLU A 69 19.93 -6.26 -3.65
CA GLU A 69 20.16 -7.66 -3.31
C GLU A 69 19.38 -8.08 -2.06
N LEU A 70 19.40 -7.26 -0.99
CA LEU A 70 18.68 -7.57 0.24
C LEU A 70 17.16 -7.65 0.02
N LEU A 71 16.59 -6.74 -0.77
CA LEU A 71 15.17 -6.75 -1.10
C LEU A 71 14.79 -7.96 -1.95
N THR A 72 15.56 -8.26 -3.01
CA THR A 72 15.21 -9.30 -3.98
C THR A 72 15.40 -10.73 -3.43
N ARG A 73 16.31 -10.95 -2.49
CA ARG A 73 16.49 -12.26 -1.83
C ARG A 73 15.23 -12.78 -1.14
N ASN A 74 14.39 -11.88 -0.60
CA ASN A 74 13.20 -12.25 0.18
C ASN A 74 11.91 -12.30 -0.64
N VAL A 75 11.93 -11.87 -1.90
CA VAL A 75 10.74 -11.80 -2.77
C VAL A 75 10.54 -13.12 -3.56
N ALA A 76 11.56 -13.98 -3.64
CA ALA A 76 11.51 -15.25 -4.37
C ALA A 76 11.02 -16.46 -3.52
N ARG A 77 10.39 -16.23 -2.37
CA ARG A 77 9.77 -17.27 -1.53
C ARG A 77 8.29 -16.97 -1.35
#